data_AF-A0A269PQS2-F1
#
_entry.id   AF-A0A269PQS2-F1
#
_cell.length_a   1.000
_cell.length_b   1.000
_cell.length_c   1.000
_cell.angle_alpha   90.00
_cell.angle_beta   90.00
_cell.angle_gamma   90.00
#
_symmetry.space_group_name_H-M   'P 1'
#
loop_
_entity.id
_entity.type
_entity.pdbx_description
1 polymer ?
#
loop_
_entity_poly.entity_id
_entity_poly.type
_entity_poly.pdbx_seq_one_letter_code
_entity_poly.pdbx_strand_id
1 'polypeptide(L)' 'MKKDVGAYIKYYNRDRLHTSIGDMSPIEYESSMFKLCGNG' A
#
# COMPACT_ATOMS: atom_id res chain seq x y z
N MET A 1 -7.01 18.67 17.35
CA MET A 1 -6.15 18.88 16.17
C MET A 1 -5.02 17.87 16.01
N LYS A 2 -4.05 17.70 16.94
CA LYS A 2 -2.97 16.71 16.72
C LYS A 2 -3.43 15.24 16.66
N LYS A 3 -4.50 14.90 17.39
CA LYS A 3 -5.09 13.54 17.38
C LYS A 3 -5.68 13.17 16.01
N ASP A 4 -6.31 14.12 15.32
CA ASP A 4 -6.87 13.89 13.98
C ASP A 4 -5.79 13.70 12.92
N VAL A 5 -4.70 14.48 13.00
CA VAL A 5 -3.57 14.33 12.06
C VAL A 5 -2.90 12.96 12.23
N GLY A 6 -2.71 12.50 13.47
CA GLY A 6 -2.16 11.17 13.73
C GLY A 6 -3.05 10.04 13.20
N ALA A 7 -4.37 10.17 13.37
CA ALA A 7 -5.33 9.21 12.82
C ALA A 7 -5.34 9.24 11.28
N TYR A 8 -5.29 10.42 10.66
CA TYR A 8 -5.24 10.59 9.22
C TYR A 8 -3.97 9.98 8.60
N ILE A 9 -2.80 10.27 9.18
CA ILE A 9 -1.52 9.70 8.72
C ILE A 9 -1.53 8.18 8.84
N LYS A 10 -2.04 7.63 9.96
CA LYS A 10 -2.16 6.18 10.15
C LYS A 10 -3.08 5.56 9.10
N TYR A 11 -4.26 6.15 8.88
CA TYR A 11 -5.21 5.68 7.88
C TYR A 11 -4.62 5.68 6.47
N TYR A 12 -3.94 6.75 6.05
CA TYR A 12 -3.36 6.84 4.72
C TYR A 12 -2.20 5.87 4.51
N ASN A 13 -1.26 5.83 5.47
CA ASN A 13 -0.03 5.06 5.33
C ASN A 13 -0.22 3.56 5.53
N ARG A 14 -1.11 3.17 6.44
CA ARG A 14 -1.30 1.76 6.80
C ARG A 14 -2.56 1.21 6.15
N ASP A 15 -3.71 1.73 6.56
CA ASP A 15 -4.98 1.07 6.29
C ASP A 15 -5.38 1.20 4.81
N ARG A 16 -5.24 2.39 4.22
CA ARG A 16 -5.56 2.65 2.79
C ARG A 16 -4.56 1.99 1.85
N LEU A 17 -3.26 2.09 2.15
CA LEU A 17 -2.22 1.50 1.29
C LEU A 17 -2.39 -0.03 1.21
N HIS A 18 -2.61 -0.70 2.35
CA HIS A 18 -2.83 -2.15 2.40
C HIS A 18 -4.12 -2.56 1.68
N THR A 19 -5.22 -1.83 1.89
CA THR A 19 -6.50 -2.11 1.22
C THR A 19 -6.38 -1.96 -0.31
N SER A 20 -5.64 -0.95 -0.77
CA SER A 20 -5.45 -0.68 -2.21
C SER A 20 -4.54 -1.70 -2.88
N ILE A 21 -3.59 -2.25 -2.12
CA ILE A 21 -2.61 -3.25 -2.55
C ILE A 21 -3.17 -4.69 -2.39
N GLY A 22 -4.42 -4.85 -1.91
CA GLY A 22 -5.06 -6.16 -1.76
C GLY A 22 -4.42 -7.01 -0.66
N ASP A 23 -4.03 -6.38 0.44
CA ASP A 23 -3.32 -6.98 1.58
C ASP A 23 -1.93 -7.56 1.26
N MET A 24 -1.40 -7.33 0.05
CA MET A 24 -0.02 -7.65 -0.26
C MET A 24 0.94 -6.74 0.52
N SER A 25 2.03 -7.30 1.00
CA SER A 25 3.15 -6.49 1.50
C SER A 25 3.77 -5.66 0.37
N PRO A 26 4.48 -4.55 0.66
CA PRO A 26 5.12 -3.74 -0.36
C PRO A 26 6.01 -4.54 -1.31
N ILE A 27 6.75 -5.53 -0.80
CA ILE A 27 7.65 -6.38 -1.60
C ILE A 27 6.89 -7.34 -2.52
N GLU A 28 5.73 -7.85 -2.07
CA GLU A 28 4.85 -8.68 -2.90
C GLU A 28 4.21 -7.86 -4.02
N TYR A 29 3.77 -6.63 -3.72
CA TYR A 29 3.25 -5.71 -4.71
C TYR A 29 4.30 -5.38 -5.78
N GLU A 30 5.50 -4.97 -5.38
CA GLU A 30 6.61 -4.70 -6.31
C GLU A 30 6.93 -5.93 -7.18
N SER A 31 7.02 -7.12 -6.56
CA SER A 31 7.26 -8.38 -7.27
C SER A 31 6.15 -8.74 -8.27
N SER A 32 4.90 -8.40 -7.96
CA SER A 32 3.75 -8.59 -8.88
C SER A 32 3.81 -7.66 -10.10
N MET A 33 4.31 -6.43 -9.92
CA MET A 33 4.47 -5.46 -11.01
C MET A 33 5.56 -5.89 -11.99
N PHE A 34 6.65 -6.49 -11.50
CA PHE A 34 7.69 -7.07 -12.37
C PHE A 34 7.19 -8.24 -13.21
N LYS A 35 6.30 -9.09 -12.65
CA LYS A 35 5.68 -10.19 -13.42
C LYS A 35 4.80 -9.71 -14.57
N LEU A 36 4.19 -8.53 -14.46
CA LEU A 36 3.35 -7.94 -15.51
C LEU A 36 4.17 -7.31 -16.65
N CYS A 37 5.44 -6.96 -16.42
CA CYS A 37 6.30 -6.29 -17.41
C CYS A 37 7.24 -7.26 -18.16
N GLY A 38 7.09 -8.58 -17.96
CA GLY A 38 8.06 -9.59 -18.39
C GLY A 38 7.56 -10.65 -19.37
N ASN A 39 6.49 -10.39 -20.14
CA ASN A 39 6.09 -11.23 -21.26
C ASN A 39 5.55 -10.35 -22.40
N GLY A 40 6.47 -9.93 -23.26
CA GLY A 40 6.21 -9.34 -24.58
C GLY A 40 7.25 -9.87 -25.54
#